data_AF-A0A383D3N0-F1
#
_entry.id   AF-A0A383D3N0-F1
#
_cell.length_a   1.000
_cell.length_b   1.000
_cell.length_c   1.000
_cell.angle_alpha   90.00
_cell.angle_beta   90.00
_cell.angle_gamma   90.00
#
_symmetry.space_group_name_H-M   'P 1'
#
loop_
_entity.id
_entity.type
_entity.pdbx_description
1 polymer ?
#
loop_
_entity_poly.entity_id
_entity_poly.type
_entity_poly.pdbx_seq_one_letter_code
_entity_poly.pdbx_strand_id
1 'polypeptide(L)' 'MDGIESVVVSGGFDPIHVGHLRMFKEASELAPKLIVIVNNDNFLIEKKGYV' A
#
# COMPACT_ATOMS: atom_id res chain seq x y z
N MET A 1 -4.12 -21.20 17.20
CA MET A 1 -4.96 -20.00 17.11
C MET A 1 -4.25 -19.11 16.13
N ASP A 2 -4.74 -19.11 14.90
CA ASP A 2 -4.06 -18.53 13.74
C ASP A 2 -4.18 -17.01 13.84
N GLY A 3 -3.11 -16.38 14.32
CA GLY A 3 -2.99 -14.93 14.31
C GLY A 3 -2.89 -14.42 12.87
N ILE A 4 -3.12 -13.12 12.69
CA ILE A 4 -2.93 -12.47 11.39
C ILE A 4 -1.43 -12.55 11.04
N GLU A 5 -1.06 -13.39 10.07
CA GLU A 5 0.34 -13.57 9.66
C GLU A 5 0.85 -12.39 8.82
N SER A 6 -0.03 -11.77 8.04
CA SER A 6 0.34 -10.68 7.17
C SER A 6 -0.76 -9.64 6.99
N VAL A 7 -0.33 -8.43 6.69
CA VAL A 7 -1.15 -7.29 6.33
C VAL A 7 -0.74 -6.81 4.95
N VAL A 8 -1.72 -6.45 4.13
CA VAL A 8 -1.50 -6.07 2.73
C VAL A 8 -2.03 -4.66 2.51
N VAL A 9 -1.24 -3.82 1.86
CA VAL A 9 -1.64 -2.50 1.36
C VAL A 9 -1.34 -2.40 -0.13
N SER A 10 -2.14 -1.66 -0.88
CA SER A 10 -1.94 -1.44 -2.32
C SER A 10 -2.12 0.02 -2.72
N GLY A 11 -1.35 0.46 -3.72
CA GLY A 11 -1.42 1.82 -4.24
C GLY A 11 -0.36 2.09 -5.30
N GLY A 12 -0.50 3.21 -6.03
CA GLY A 12 0.54 3.66 -6.97
C GLY A 12 1.70 4.39 -6.29
N PHE A 13 1.46 4.98 -5.11
CA PHE A 13 2.48 5.63 -4.27
C PHE A 13 3.37 6.66 -5.01
N ASP A 14 2.87 7.34 -6.03
CA ASP A 14 3.62 8.29 -6.85
C ASP A 14 3.07 9.74 -6.75
N PRO A 15 3.85 10.72 -6.24
CA PRO A 15 5.16 10.54 -5.61
C PRO A 15 5.04 9.96 -4.18
N ILE A 16 6.09 9.29 -3.70
CA ILE A 16 6.16 8.86 -2.30
C ILE A 16 6.28 10.09 -1.38
N HIS A 17 5.48 10.14 -0.32
CA HIS A 17 5.52 11.20 0.68
C HIS A 17 5.26 10.69 2.10
N VAL A 18 5.40 11.55 3.11
CA VAL A 18 5.26 11.20 4.55
C VAL A 18 3.94 10.50 4.89
N GLY A 19 2.85 10.82 4.20
CA GLY A 19 1.57 10.12 4.37
C GLY A 19 1.63 8.61 4.12
N HIS A 20 2.33 8.17 3.05
CA HIS A 20 2.51 6.75 2.77
C HIS A 20 3.36 6.07 3.84
N LEU A 21 4.41 6.74 4.33
CA LEU A 21 5.28 6.20 5.37
C LEU A 21 4.52 6.00 6.69
N ARG A 22 3.64 6.94 7.06
CA ARG A 22 2.77 6.80 8.24
C ARG A 22 1.82 5.62 8.08
N MET A 23 1.18 5.50 6.93
CA MET A 23 0.30 4.37 6.61
C MET A 23 1.04 3.03 6.67
N PHE A 24 2.24 2.92 6.09
CA PHE A 24 3.04 1.69 6.15
C PHE A 24 3.46 1.35 7.58
N LYS A 25 3.82 2.36 8.38
CA LYS A 25 4.16 2.17 9.79
C LYS A 25 2.98 1.61 10.57
N GLU A 26 1.82 2.26 10.50
CA GLU A 26 0.61 1.81 11.18
C GLU A 26 0.18 0.42 10.69
N ALA A 27 0.27 0.15 9.39
CA ALA A 27 -0.02 -1.17 8.86
C ALA A 27 0.92 -2.24 9.43
N SER A 28 2.23 -1.97 9.51
CA SER A 28 3.22 -2.92 10.03
C SER A 28 3.01 -3.32 11.49
N GLU A 29 2.22 -2.56 12.25
CA GLU A 29 1.87 -2.88 13.64
C GLU A 29 0.74 -3.93 13.73
N LEU A 30 0.04 -4.22 12.63
CA LEU A 30 -1.12 -5.12 12.59
C LEU A 30 -0.75 -6.60 12.37
N ALA A 31 0.45 -6.88 11.83
CA ALA A 31 0.89 -8.24 11.55
C ALA A 31 2.43 -8.34 11.44
N PRO A 32 3.03 -9.51 11.67
CA PRO A 32 4.47 -9.72 11.54
C PRO A 32 5.05 -9.39 10.15
N LYS A 33 4.21 -9.47 9.11
CA LYS A 33 4.63 -9.25 7.72
C LYS A 33 3.74 -8.20 7.03
N LEU A 34 4.33 -7.08 6.64
CA LEU A 34 3.71 -6.11 5.74
C LEU A 34 4.06 -6.44 4.28
N ILE A 35 3.04 -6.54 3.43
CA ILE A 35 3.18 -6.67 1.98
C ILE A 35 2.65 -5.40 1.32
N VAL A 36 3.49 -4.72 0.55
CA VAL A 36 3.13 -3.50 -0.18
C VAL A 36 3.05 -3.83 -1.67
N ILE A 37 1.86 -3.72 -2.25
CA ILE A 37 1.62 -3.91 -3.68
C ILE A 37 1.71 -2.54 -4.36
N VAL A 38 2.69 -2.40 -5.25
CA VAL A 38 2.85 -1.19 -6.07
C VAL A 38 2.10 -1.39 -7.38
N ASN A 39 1.03 -0.62 -7.57
CA ASN A 39 0.27 -0.63 -8.81
C ASN A 39 1.03 0.11 -9.92
N ASN A 40 0.94 -0.41 -11.15
CA ASN A 40 1.57 0.20 -12.32
C ASN A 40 0.77 1.38 -12.91
N ASP A 41 1.33 2.01 -13.93
CA ASP A 41 0.70 3.15 -14.61
C ASP A 41 -0.65 2.81 -15.24
N ASN A 42 -0.82 1.61 -15.79
CA ASN A 42 -2.10 1.18 -16.37
C ASN A 42 -3.24 1.31 -15.34
N PHE A 43 -2.99 0.87 -14.10
CA PHE A 43 -3.96 1.03 -13.01
C PHE A 43 -4.22 2.50 -12.66
N LEU A 44 -3.19 3.34 -12.64
CA LEU A 44 -3.34 4.76 -12.33
C LEU A 44 -4.13 5.50 -13.41
N ILE A 45 -3.87 5.20 -14.68
CA ILE A 45 -4.60 5.74 -15.84
C ILE A 45 -6.07 5.34 -15.77
N GLU A 46 -6.36 4.06 -15.55
CA GLU A 46 -7.73 3.56 -15.41
C GLU A 46 -8.46 4.21 -14.23
N LYS A 47 -7.80 4.33 -13.08
CA LYS A 47 -8.41 4.84 -11.84
C LYS A 47 -8.62 6.35 -11.84
N LYS A 48 -7.65 7.14 -12.31
CA LYS A 48 -7.68 8.61 -12.20
C LYS A 48 -8.22 9.28 -13.46
N GLY A 49 -8.19 8.58 -14.61
CA GLY A 49 -8.30 9.20 -15.92
C GLY A 49 -7.07 10.06 -16.19
N TYR A 50 -6.41 9.85 -17.33
CA TYR A 50 -5.46 10.86 -17.81
C TYR A 50 -6.29 12.07 -18.26
N VAL A 51 -6.05 13.24 -17.66
CA VAL A 51 -6.48 14.55 -18.18
C VAL A 51 -5.27 15.29 -18.71
#